data_AF-A0A0V0QL62-F1
#
_entry.id   AF-A0A0V0QL62-F1
#
_cell.length_a   1.000
_cell.length_b   1.000
_cell.length_c   1.000
_cell.angle_alpha   90.00
_cell.angle_beta   90.00
_cell.angle_gamma   90.00
#
_symmetry.space_group_name_H-M   'P 1'
#
loop_
_entity.id
_entity.type
_entity.pdbx_description
1 polymer ?
#
loop_
_entity_poly.entity_id
_entity_poly.type
_entity_poly.pdbx_seq_one_letter_code
_entity_poly.pdbx_strand_id
1 'polypeptide(L)'
;MLARDDYQADYIVRYAPKMDLQTFSIDMYQKNVLHAIAFDKSAQVETQEHWKNQNFRVIGTLCFSLAVMIGHKKIPLIKKIEKPWKKFFWKAGVFFIPMGLVAGLGDVGNQVLVAKQYQNIFPQYQKFKCNGDVKELNPNVQIYHLE
;
A
#
# COMPACT_ATOMS: atom_id res chain seq x y z
N MET A 1 25.41 23.43 28.45
CA MET A 1 24.44 24.12 27.57
C MET A 1 25.25 24.66 26.40
N LEU A 2 24.99 24.22 25.17
CA LEU A 2 25.71 24.70 23.99
C LEU A 2 25.37 26.18 23.77
N ALA A 3 26.38 26.97 23.41
CA ALA A 3 26.26 28.41 23.18
C ALA A 3 25.27 28.68 22.03
N ARG A 4 24.34 29.62 22.25
CA ARG A 4 23.42 30.13 21.23
C ARG A 4 24.21 31.01 20.26
N ASP A 5 24.13 30.72 18.97
CA ASP A 5 24.63 31.60 17.91
C ASP A 5 23.83 32.91 17.88
N ASP A 6 24.55 34.02 17.62
CA ASP A 6 24.10 35.43 17.67
C ASP A 6 23.05 35.83 16.62
N TYR A 7 22.54 34.90 15.82
CA TYR A 7 21.45 35.16 14.88
C TYR A 7 20.11 34.96 15.58
N GLN A 8 19.51 36.06 16.07
CA GLN A 8 18.13 36.17 16.58
C GLN A 8 17.04 35.91 15.51
N ALA A 9 17.23 34.92 14.65
CA ALA A 9 16.11 34.34 13.95
C ALA A 9 15.53 33.26 14.84
N ASP A 10 14.34 33.51 15.37
CA ASP A 10 13.45 32.49 15.94
C ASP A 10 13.17 31.45 14.85
N TYR A 11 14.11 30.54 14.59
CA TYR A 11 13.90 29.35 13.79
C TYR A 11 13.15 28.27 14.58
N ILE A 12 12.32 28.68 15.55
CA ILE A 12 11.14 27.88 15.88
C ILE A 12 10.14 28.10 14.74
N VAL A 13 10.52 27.66 13.53
CA VAL A 13 9.53 27.15 12.60
C VAL A 13 8.86 26.06 13.42
N ARG A 14 7.66 26.34 13.92
CA ARG A 14 6.78 25.32 14.50
C ARG A 14 6.46 24.37 13.35
N TYR A 15 7.40 23.47 13.05
CA TYR A 15 7.21 22.40 12.11
C TYR A 15 6.29 21.42 12.81
N ALA A 16 4.98 21.68 12.73
CA ALA A 16 3.99 20.69 13.09
C ALA A 16 4.08 19.61 12.02
N PRO A 17 4.61 18.41 12.33
CA PRO A 17 4.72 17.36 11.34
C PRO A 17 3.31 17.01 10.86
N LYS A 18 3.14 16.85 9.54
CA LYS A 18 1.90 16.28 9.01
C LYS A 18 1.75 14.86 9.55
N MET A 19 0.58 14.56 10.11
CA MET A 19 0.25 13.27 10.73
C MET A 19 -0.99 12.66 10.09
N ASP A 20 -1.24 12.89 8.81
CA ASP A 20 -2.37 12.28 8.10
C ASP A 20 -2.04 10.86 7.60
N LEU A 21 -3.08 10.13 7.18
CA LEU A 21 -2.97 8.76 6.67
C LEU A 21 -2.04 8.67 5.45
N GLN A 22 -2.02 9.69 4.61
CA GLN A 22 -1.19 9.72 3.40
C GLN A 22 0.29 9.83 3.77
N THR A 23 0.64 10.74 4.68
CA THR A 23 2.01 10.92 5.20
C THR A 23 2.46 9.67 5.94
N PHE A 24 1.58 9.05 6.72
CA PHE A 24 1.84 7.76 7.33
C PHE A 24 2.17 6.66 6.32
N SER A 25 1.35 6.55 5.27
CA SER A 25 1.58 5.56 4.20
C SER A 25 2.91 5.78 3.48
N ILE A 26 3.30 7.04 3.27
CA ILE A 26 4.59 7.39 2.68
C ILE A 26 5.73 6.98 3.62
N ASP A 27 5.66 7.39 4.88
CA ASP A 27 6.71 7.14 5.87
C ASP A 27 6.93 5.63 6.10
N MET A 28 5.85 4.86 6.24
CA MET A 28 5.94 3.43 6.56
C MET A 28 6.33 2.58 5.35
N TYR A 29 5.73 2.81 4.17
CA TYR A 29 5.83 1.85 3.06
C TYR A 29 6.71 2.30 1.89
N GLN A 30 7.11 3.58 1.77
CA GLN A 30 7.94 4.01 0.64
C GLN A 30 9.40 3.53 0.76
N LYS A 31 9.94 3.49 1.99
CA LYS A 31 11.30 3.01 2.28
C LYS A 31 11.33 1.67 3.03
N ASN A 32 10.18 1.14 3.46
CA ASN A 32 9.98 -0.13 4.20
C ASN A 32 10.74 -0.30 5.54
N VAL A 33 11.73 0.53 5.84
CA VAL A 33 12.54 0.45 7.08
C VAL A 33 11.68 0.76 8.30
N LEU A 34 10.88 1.82 8.25
CA LEU A 34 10.01 2.19 9.38
C LEU A 34 8.89 1.18 9.61
N HIS A 35 8.31 0.60 8.54
CA HIS A 35 7.32 -0.47 8.69
C HIS A 35 7.90 -1.71 9.38
N ALA A 36 9.14 -2.10 9.07
CA ALA A 36 9.78 -3.24 9.71
C ALA A 36 10.05 -3.02 11.21
N ILE A 37 10.22 -1.76 11.63
CA ILE A 37 10.50 -1.39 13.00
C ILE A 37 9.21 -1.17 13.80
N ALA A 38 8.24 -0.48 13.20
CA ALA A 38 6.99 -0.08 13.85
C ALA A 38 6.04 -1.25 14.10
N PHE A 39 6.12 -2.31 13.30
CA PHE A 39 5.19 -3.44 13.38
C PHE A 39 5.88 -4.74 13.80
N ASP A 40 5.21 -5.45 14.71
CA ASP A 40 5.57 -6.81 15.09
C ASP A 40 5.43 -7.79 13.91
N LYS A 41 6.09 -8.94 14.02
CA LYS A 41 6.08 -10.01 13.00
C LYS A 41 4.66 -10.42 12.57
N SER A 42 3.68 -10.40 13.48
CA SER A 42 2.28 -10.75 13.16
C SER A 42 1.64 -9.77 12.17
N ALA A 43 1.80 -8.46 12.39
CA ALA A 43 1.29 -7.42 11.50
C ALA A 43 2.05 -7.41 10.16
N GLN A 44 3.34 -7.74 10.17
CA GLN A 44 4.11 -7.92 8.94
C GLN A 44 3.59 -9.12 8.12
N VAL A 45 3.24 -10.23 8.77
CA VAL A 45 2.64 -11.40 8.12
C VAL A 45 1.26 -11.05 7.53
N GLU A 46 0.41 -10.32 8.25
CA GLU A 46 -0.90 -9.86 7.74
C GLU A 46 -0.73 -9.02 6.46
N THR A 47 0.21 -8.08 6.45
CA THR A 47 0.55 -7.27 5.26
C THR A 47 1.04 -8.17 4.12
N GLN A 48 1.98 -9.09 4.38
CA GLN A 48 2.52 -9.99 3.35
C GLN A 48 1.46 -10.93 2.76
N GLU A 49 0.56 -11.48 3.60
CA GLU A 49 -0.55 -12.31 3.15
C GLU A 49 -1.52 -11.52 2.28
N HIS A 50 -1.80 -10.26 2.64
CA HIS A 50 -2.63 -9.38 1.83
C HIS A 50 -2.03 -9.18 0.43
N TRP A 51 -0.73 -8.88 0.35
CA TRP A 51 0.00 -8.75 -0.92
C TRP A 51 0.00 -10.03 -1.75
N LYS A 52 0.24 -11.18 -1.11
CA LYS A 52 0.18 -12.49 -1.78
C LYS A 52 -1.20 -12.77 -2.35
N ASN A 53 -2.24 -12.51 -1.57
CA ASN A 53 -3.64 -12.69 -1.99
C ASN A 53 -4.01 -11.75 -3.13
N GLN A 54 -3.56 -10.49 -3.10
CA GLN A 54 -3.76 -9.54 -4.18
C GLN A 54 -3.08 -10.02 -5.48
N ASN A 55 -1.81 -10.43 -5.40
CA ASN A 55 -1.08 -10.97 -6.54
C ASN A 55 -1.74 -12.23 -7.11
N PHE A 56 -2.19 -13.15 -6.25
CA PHE A 56 -2.89 -14.35 -6.68
C PHE A 56 -4.21 -14.01 -7.40
N ARG A 57 -4.97 -13.04 -6.90
CA ARG A 57 -6.21 -12.57 -7.56
C ARG A 57 -5.92 -11.95 -8.92
N VAL A 58 -4.87 -11.13 -9.03
CA VAL A 58 -4.48 -10.50 -10.31
C VAL A 58 -4.07 -11.56 -11.33
N ILE A 59 -3.17 -12.47 -10.93
CA ILE A 59 -2.69 -13.56 -11.81
C ILE A 59 -3.85 -14.48 -12.19
N GLY A 60 -4.69 -14.88 -11.23
CA GLY A 60 -5.85 -15.73 -11.48
C GLY A 60 -6.83 -15.08 -12.46
N THR A 61 -7.07 -13.77 -12.33
CA THR A 61 -7.94 -13.00 -13.24
C THR A 61 -7.34 -12.88 -14.63
N LEU A 62 -6.03 -12.68 -14.74
CA LEU A 62 -5.33 -12.63 -16.02
C LEU A 62 -5.39 -13.99 -16.74
N CYS A 63 -5.11 -15.09 -16.03
CA CYS A 63 -5.22 -16.45 -16.56
C CYS A 63 -6.66 -16.78 -16.99
N PHE A 64 -7.66 -16.42 -16.17
CA PHE A 64 -9.06 -16.62 -16.51
C PHE A 64 -9.46 -15.82 -17.76
N SER A 65 -9.09 -14.56 -17.83
CA SER A 65 -9.39 -13.69 -18.98
C SER A 65 -8.75 -14.21 -20.27
N LEU A 66 -7.51 -14.71 -20.21
CA LEU A 66 -6.83 -15.38 -21.32
C LEU A 66 -7.55 -16.67 -21.74
N ALA A 67 -7.95 -17.51 -20.78
CA ALA A 67 -8.68 -18.74 -21.05
C ALA A 67 -10.02 -18.47 -21.75
N VAL A 68 -10.76 -17.45 -21.31
CA VAL A 68 -12.02 -17.02 -21.95
C VAL A 68 -11.76 -16.49 -23.37
N MET A 69 -10.69 -15.72 -23.58
CA MET A 69 -10.33 -15.23 -24.91
C MET A 69 -9.93 -16.36 -25.88
N ILE A 70 -9.21 -17.39 -25.42
CA ILE A 70 -8.84 -18.55 -26.24
C ILE A 70 -10.08 -19.41 -26.51
N GLY A 71 -10.89 -19.67 -25.48
CA GLY A 71 -12.10 -20.50 -25.52
C GLY A 71 -13.33 -19.86 -26.16
N HIS A 72 -13.27 -18.58 -26.55
CA HIS A 72 -14.44 -17.80 -26.98
C HIS A 72 -15.26 -18.44 -28.11
N LYS A 73 -14.63 -19.24 -28.99
CA LYS A 73 -15.30 -19.94 -30.10
C LYS A 73 -16.31 -21.00 -29.63
N LYS A 74 -16.17 -21.51 -28.41
CA LYS A 74 -17.06 -22.53 -27.81
C LYS A 74 -18.24 -21.91 -27.07
N ILE A 75 -18.26 -20.59 -26.87
CA ILE A 75 -19.30 -19.92 -26.09
C ILE A 75 -20.39 -19.38 -27.03
N PRO A 76 -21.64 -19.90 -26.94
CA PRO A 76 -22.70 -19.61 -27.91
C PRO A 76 -23.09 -18.13 -28.00
N LEU A 77 -23.00 -17.39 -26.89
CA LEU A 77 -23.26 -15.94 -26.85
C LEU A 77 -22.25 -15.13 -27.66
N ILE A 78 -20.99 -15.58 -27.69
CA ILE A 78 -19.88 -14.83 -28.31
C ILE A 78 -19.77 -15.15 -29.81
N LYS A 79 -20.21 -16.35 -30.21
CA LYS A 79 -20.31 -16.73 -31.62
C LYS A 79 -21.21 -15.81 -32.45
N LYS A 80 -22.21 -15.17 -31.83
CA LYS A 80 -23.15 -14.24 -32.49
C LYS A 80 -22.55 -12.85 -32.77
N ILE A 81 -21.33 -12.56 -32.32
CA ILE A 81 -20.67 -11.27 -32.54
C ILE A 81 -19.93 -11.30 -33.88
N GLU A 82 -20.62 -10.85 -34.94
CA GLU A 82 -20.08 -10.88 -36.30
C GLU A 82 -19.24 -9.64 -36.65
N LYS A 83 -19.56 -8.46 -36.09
CA LYS A 83 -18.89 -7.21 -36.45
C LYS A 83 -17.46 -7.15 -35.87
N PRO A 84 -16.43 -6.81 -36.68
CA PRO A 84 -15.02 -6.84 -36.25
C PRO A 84 -14.75 -5.90 -35.07
N TRP A 85 -15.33 -4.70 -35.08
CA TRP A 85 -15.24 -3.74 -33.96
C TRP A 85 -15.89 -4.27 -32.68
N LYS A 86 -17.08 -4.88 -32.77
CA LYS A 86 -17.73 -5.47 -31.59
C LYS A 86 -16.91 -6.62 -31.01
N LYS A 87 -16.26 -7.42 -31.87
CA LYS A 87 -15.36 -8.50 -31.44
C LYS A 87 -14.12 -7.98 -30.72
N PHE A 88 -13.55 -6.86 -31.19
CA PHE A 88 -12.44 -6.19 -30.52
C PHE A 88 -12.84 -5.66 -29.14
N PHE A 89 -13.92 -4.87 -29.05
CA PHE A 89 -14.39 -4.31 -27.78
C PHE A 89 -14.81 -5.39 -26.78
N TRP A 90 -15.38 -6.49 -27.24
CA TRP A 90 -15.72 -7.62 -26.37
C TRP A 90 -14.47 -8.26 -25.77
N LYS A 91 -13.43 -8.53 -26.57
CA LYS A 91 -12.16 -9.07 -26.06
C LYS A 91 -11.48 -8.11 -25.09
N ALA A 92 -11.45 -6.83 -25.43
CA ALA A 92 -10.93 -5.78 -24.56
C ALA A 92 -11.71 -5.74 -23.25
N GLY A 93 -13.04 -5.76 -23.30
CA GLY A 93 -13.89 -5.76 -22.10
C GLY A 93 -13.66 -6.97 -21.20
N VAL A 94 -13.59 -8.17 -21.77
CA VAL A 94 -13.32 -9.41 -21.02
C VAL A 94 -11.96 -9.39 -20.33
N PHE A 95 -10.98 -8.72 -20.91
CA PHE A 95 -9.66 -8.60 -20.31
C PHE A 95 -9.59 -7.46 -19.30
N PHE A 96 -10.00 -6.25 -19.67
CA PHE A 96 -9.80 -5.05 -18.88
C PHE A 96 -10.81 -4.86 -17.75
N ILE A 97 -12.08 -5.27 -17.93
CA ILE A 97 -13.10 -5.07 -16.88
C ILE A 97 -12.77 -5.88 -15.62
N PRO A 98 -12.49 -7.20 -15.70
CA PRO A 98 -12.14 -7.97 -14.51
C PRO A 98 -10.84 -7.49 -13.86
N MET A 99 -9.83 -7.14 -14.68
CA MET A 99 -8.57 -6.57 -14.19
C MET A 99 -8.80 -5.26 -13.41
N GLY A 100 -9.63 -4.36 -13.95
CA GLY A 100 -9.97 -3.10 -13.28
C GLY A 100 -10.73 -3.31 -11.97
N LEU A 101 -11.69 -4.24 -11.93
CA LEU A 101 -12.42 -4.59 -10.71
C LEU A 101 -11.51 -5.17 -9.63
N VAL A 102 -10.61 -6.09 -10.01
CA VAL A 102 -9.68 -6.73 -9.07
C VAL A 102 -8.65 -5.74 -8.54
N ALA A 103 -8.14 -4.85 -9.40
CA ALA A 103 -7.27 -3.76 -8.98
C ALA A 103 -7.98 -2.84 -7.98
N GLY A 104 -9.19 -2.36 -8.31
CA GLY A 104 -9.96 -1.48 -7.44
C GLY A 104 -10.32 -2.11 -6.09
N LEU A 105 -10.73 -3.37 -6.07
CA LEU A 105 -10.99 -4.10 -4.81
C LEU A 105 -9.71 -4.30 -3.99
N GLY A 106 -8.57 -4.53 -4.65
CA GLY A 106 -7.27 -4.60 -3.99
C GLY A 106 -6.86 -3.28 -3.36
N ASP A 107 -7.08 -2.16 -4.06
CA ASP A 107 -6.76 -0.82 -3.57
C ASP A 107 -7.59 -0.45 -2.34
N VAL A 108 -8.90 -0.76 -2.34
CA VAL A 108 -9.76 -0.58 -1.17
C VAL A 108 -9.27 -1.44 0.00
N GLY A 109 -8.89 -2.70 -0.25
CA GLY A 109 -8.32 -3.59 0.76
C GLY A 109 -7.06 -3.02 1.40
N ASN A 110 -6.14 -2.51 0.58
CA ASN A 110 -4.91 -1.86 1.05
C ASN A 110 -5.20 -0.60 1.86
N GLN A 111 -6.14 0.25 1.42
CA GLN A 111 -6.52 1.45 2.17
C GLN A 111 -7.07 1.12 3.55
N VAL A 112 -7.93 0.09 3.65
CA VAL A 112 -8.47 -0.38 4.93
C VAL A 112 -7.37 -0.92 5.84
N LEU A 113 -6.44 -1.70 5.29
CA LEU A 113 -5.31 -2.26 6.05
C LEU A 113 -4.39 -1.16 6.59
N VAL A 114 -4.02 -0.19 5.74
CA VAL A 114 -3.19 0.95 6.14
C VAL A 114 -3.92 1.83 7.16
N ALA A 115 -5.22 2.07 6.99
CA ALA A 115 -6.02 2.83 7.96
C ALA A 115 -6.10 2.13 9.32
N LYS A 116 -6.31 0.81 9.34
CA LYS A 116 -6.31 -0.01 10.56
C LYS A 116 -4.94 0.06 11.26
N GLN A 117 -3.85 -0.09 10.49
CA GLN A 117 -2.49 -0.01 11.01
C GLN A 117 -2.16 1.38 11.55
N TYR A 118 -2.56 2.43 10.84
CA TYR A 118 -2.42 3.81 11.28
C TYR A 118 -3.15 4.06 12.61
N GLN A 119 -4.41 3.64 12.73
CA GLN A 119 -5.16 3.78 13.98
C GLN A 119 -4.50 3.06 15.15
N ASN A 120 -3.98 1.85 14.92
CA ASN A 120 -3.35 1.04 15.95
C ASN A 120 -2.05 1.66 16.49
N ILE A 121 -1.26 2.32 15.63
CA ILE A 121 0.05 2.86 16.01
C ILE A 121 0.08 4.40 16.09
N PHE A 122 -1.07 5.06 15.97
CA PHE A 122 -1.15 6.52 15.91
C PHE A 122 -0.47 7.24 17.09
N PRO A 123 -0.66 6.81 18.36
CA PRO A 123 -0.02 7.48 19.50
C PRO A 123 1.53 7.41 19.43
N GLN A 124 2.07 6.26 19.05
CA GLN A 124 3.51 6.03 18.88
C GLN A 124 4.05 6.83 17.69
N TYR A 125 3.32 6.81 16.58
CA TYR A 125 3.65 7.57 15.39
C TYR A 125 3.69 9.08 15.65
N GLN A 126 2.73 9.61 16.42
CA GLN A 126 2.73 11.01 16.84
C GLN A 126 3.99 11.38 17.64
N LYS A 127 4.37 10.56 18.62
CA LYS A 127 5.59 10.79 19.41
C LYS A 127 6.84 10.77 18.53
N PHE A 128 6.95 9.77 17.65
CA PHE A 128 8.04 9.68 16.68
C PHE A 128 8.12 10.92 15.78
N LYS A 129 6.99 11.41 15.25
CA LYS A 129 6.99 12.59 14.38
C LYS A 129 7.39 13.87 15.10
N CYS A 130 7.08 13.98 16.40
CA CYS A 130 7.47 15.13 17.22
C CYS A 130 8.93 15.06 17.70
N ASN A 131 9.40 13.88 18.08
CA ASN A 131 10.70 13.71 18.74
C ASN A 131 11.82 13.23 17.81
N GLY A 132 11.47 12.64 16.66
CA GLY A 132 12.39 12.02 15.71
C GLY A 132 12.98 10.68 16.16
N ASP A 133 12.66 10.20 17.37
CA ASP A 133 13.21 8.95 17.91
C ASP A 133 12.40 7.72 17.46
N VAL A 134 13.07 6.84 16.71
CA VAL A 134 12.52 5.61 16.18
C VAL A 134 12.12 4.61 17.29
N LYS A 135 12.71 4.70 18.48
CA LYS A 135 12.34 3.85 19.63
C LYS A 135 10.92 4.13 20.13
N GLU A 136 10.37 5.32 19.86
CA GLU A 136 8.99 5.66 20.19
C GLU A 136 7.98 4.89 19.33
N LEU A 137 8.38 4.43 18.13
CA LEU A 137 7.54 3.57 17.27
C LEU A 137 7.43 2.16 17.82
N ASN A 138 8.52 1.63 18.36
CA ASN A 138 8.55 0.32 19.00
C ASN A 138 9.63 0.28 20.09
N PRO A 139 9.24 0.21 21.38
CA PRO A 139 10.19 0.25 22.49
C PRO A 139 11.08 -1.00 22.57
N ASN A 140 10.77 -2.07 21.85
CA ASN A 140 11.55 -3.31 21.83
C ASN A 140 12.74 -3.28 20.86
N VAL A 141 12.95 -2.17 20.15
CA VAL A 141 14.00 -2.04 19.14
C VAL A 141 15.35 -1.73 19.79
N GLN A 142 16.27 -2.70 19.77
CA GLN A 142 17.65 -2.50 20.15
C GLN A 142 18.45 -1.96 18.96
N ILE A 143 18.86 -0.70 19.03
CA ILE A 143 19.78 -0.10 18.04
C ILE A 143 21.19 -0.53 18.44
N TYR A 144 21.79 -1.45 17.69
CA TYR A 144 23.19 -1.81 17.88
C TYR A 144 24.06 -0.67 17.35
N HIS A 145 24.86 -0.05 18.22
CA HIS A 145 25.94 0.82 17.78
C HIS A 145 27.01 -0.06 17.11
N LEU A 146 27.26 0.18 15.82
CA LEU A 146 28.46 -0.30 15.16
C LEU A 146 29.59 0.60 15.67
N GLU A 147 30.42 0.05 16.57
CA GLU A 147 31.74 0.60 16.91
C GLU A 147 32.71 0.46 15.73
#